data_AF-A0AAW9EAZ3-F1
#
_entry.id   AF-A0AAW9EAZ3-F1
#
_cell.length_a   1.000
_cell.length_b   1.000
_cell.length_c   1.000
_cell.angle_alpha   90.00
_cell.angle_beta   90.00
_cell.angle_gamma   90.00
#
_symmetry.space_group_name_H-M   'P 1'
#
loop_
_entity.id
_entity.type
_entity.pdbx_description
1 polymer ?
#
loop_
_entity_poly.entity_id
_entity_poly.type
_entity_poly.pdbx_seq_one_letter_code
_entity_poly.pdbx_strand_id
1 'polypeptide(L)'
;YDVFTPETQSLTKRVYNTGTSTAFVRVEILEIDADPKMNQRESAQKEIKEGSLTQERLIVSPLRLIIPPSSFQSVRILWPGDR
;
A
#
# COMPACT_ATOMS: atom_id res chain seq x y z
N TYR A 1 -13.96 -2.97 4.14
CA TYR A 1 -12.52 -3.25 3.95
C TYR A 1 -12.35 -3.81 2.56
N ASP A 2 -11.28 -3.43 1.87
CA ASP A 2 -11.00 -4.02 0.56
C ASP A 2 -10.13 -5.25 0.79
N VAL A 3 -10.39 -6.32 0.03
CA VAL A 3 -9.67 -7.59 0.18
C VAL A 3 -9.01 -7.92 -1.15
N PHE A 4 -7.76 -8.33 -1.07
CA PHE A 4 -6.99 -8.79 -2.21
C PHE A 4 -7.26 -10.30 -2.39
N THR A 5 -8.16 -10.66 -3.30
CA THR A 5 -8.56 -12.07 -3.51
C THR A 5 -7.58 -12.78 -4.43
N PRO A 6 -7.45 -14.12 -4.39
CA PRO A 6 -6.56 -14.91 -5.24
C PRO A 6 -6.77 -14.77 -6.76
N GLU A 7 -7.84 -14.12 -7.22
CA GLU A 7 -8.11 -13.86 -8.64
C GLU A 7 -7.71 -12.43 -9.08
N THR A 8 -7.50 -11.52 -8.13
CA THR A 8 -7.22 -10.09 -8.40
C THR A 8 -5.76 -9.72 -8.17
N GLN A 9 -5.01 -9.35 -9.21
CA GLN A 9 -3.60 -8.92 -9.06
C GLN A 9 -3.45 -7.43 -8.75
N SER A 10 -4.53 -6.65 -8.82
CA SER A 10 -4.49 -5.22 -8.56
C SER A 10 -5.75 -4.71 -7.88
N LEU A 11 -5.58 -3.76 -6.97
CA LEU A 11 -6.63 -3.02 -6.29
C LEU A 11 -6.38 -1.53 -6.46
N THR A 12 -7.44 -0.74 -6.62
CA THR A 12 -7.34 0.73 -6.65
C THR A 12 -8.08 1.32 -5.45
N LYS A 13 -7.37 2.16 -4.67
CA LYS A 13 -7.93 2.91 -3.55
C LYS A 13 -7.96 4.40 -3.89
N ARG A 14 -9.06 5.07 -3.53
CA ARG A 14 -9.17 6.54 -3.61
C ARG A 14 -8.83 7.16 -2.27
N VAL A 15 -7.98 8.19 -2.29
CA VAL A 15 -7.66 9.05 -1.15
C VAL A 15 -8.37 10.38 -1.37
N TYR A 16 -9.38 10.66 -0.55
CA TYR A 16 -10.15 11.89 -0.63
C TYR A 16 -9.54 12.97 0.27
N ASN A 17 -9.43 14.19 -0.23
CA ASN A 17 -9.15 15.37 0.57
C ASN A 17 -10.47 16.16 0.75
N THR A 18 -11.07 16.03 1.93
CA THR A 18 -12.29 16.77 2.31
C THR A 18 -11.98 18.09 3.02
N GLY A 19 -10.69 18.46 3.13
CA GLY A 19 -10.25 19.71 3.71
C GLY A 19 -10.37 20.90 2.74
N THR A 20 -10.01 22.08 3.22
CA THR A 20 -10.08 23.34 2.47
C THR A 20 -8.75 23.76 1.84
N SER A 21 -7.66 23.01 2.07
CA SER A 21 -6.32 23.26 1.52
C SER A 21 -5.76 22.02 0.82
N THR A 22 -4.73 22.20 -0.02
CA THR A 22 -4.04 21.09 -0.71
C THR A 22 -3.34 20.17 0.29
N ALA A 23 -3.57 18.87 0.18
CA ALA A 23 -2.91 17.84 0.97
C ALA A 23 -1.73 17.21 0.22
N PHE A 24 -0.61 17.02 0.92
CA PHE A 24 0.53 16.26 0.45
C PHE A 24 0.57 14.93 1.20
N VAL A 25 0.37 13.82 0.49
CA VAL A 25 0.19 12.50 1.12
C VAL A 25 1.32 11.58 0.68
N ARG A 26 1.90 10.84 1.63
CA ARG A 26 2.77 9.70 1.38
C ARG A 26 2.01 8.42 1.69
N VAL A 27 2.15 7.42 0.84
CA VAL A 27 1.57 6.08 1.03
C VAL A 27 2.69 5.10 1.31
N GLU A 28 2.47 4.24 2.31
CA GLU A 28 3.40 3.17 2.73
C GLU A 28 2.62 1.87 2.91
N ILE A 29 3.32 0.74 2.79
CA ILE A 29 2.79 -0.59 3.09
C ILE A 29 3.55 -1.15 4.28
N LEU A 30 2.79 -1.68 5.25
CA LEU A 30 3.29 -2.39 6.40
C LEU A 30 2.72 -3.82 6.40
N GLU A 31 3.52 -4.78 6.83
CA GLU A 31 3.10 -6.17 7.06
C GLU A 31 2.66 -6.32 8.51
N ILE A 32 1.57 -7.06 8.72
CA ILE A 32 1.03 -7.34 10.04
C ILE A 32 1.29 -8.81 10.38
N ASP A 33 1.99 -9.07 11.49
CA ASP A 33 2.23 -10.43 11.97
C ASP A 33 0.98 -10.98 12.68
N ALA A 34 0.47 -12.12 12.21
CA ALA A 34 -0.74 -12.75 12.74
C ALA A 34 -0.54 -13.42 14.12
N ASP A 35 0.70 -13.74 14.49
CA ASP A 35 1.08 -14.31 15.80
C ASP A 35 2.16 -13.46 16.49
N PRO A 36 1.80 -12.29 17.05
CA PRO A 36 2.78 -11.36 17.59
C PRO A 36 3.27 -11.84 18.97
N LYS A 37 4.54 -12.27 19.07
CA LYS A 37 5.25 -12.24 20.35
C LYS A 37 5.40 -10.76 20.76
N MET A 38 4.88 -10.41 21.94
CA MET A 38 4.76 -9.06 22.52
C MET A 38 5.40 -7.89 21.73
N ASN A 39 4.54 -6.98 21.26
CA ASN A 39 4.80 -5.59 20.85
C ASN A 39 5.31 -5.29 19.43
N GLN A 40 5.52 -6.28 18.55
CA GLN A 40 5.72 -6.02 17.11
C GLN A 40 4.54 -6.58 16.33
N ARG A 41 3.55 -5.71 16.05
CA ARG A 41 2.40 -6.06 15.21
C ARG A 41 2.59 -5.63 13.76
N GLU A 42 3.40 -4.62 13.50
CA GLU A 42 3.56 -4.02 12.17
C GLU A 42 5.05 -3.85 11.85
N SER A 43 5.46 -4.24 10.65
CA SER A 43 6.83 -4.08 10.16
C SER A 43 6.86 -3.67 8.68
N ALA A 44 7.98 -3.13 8.21
CA ALA A 44 8.12 -2.81 6.80
C ALA A 44 8.19 -4.09 5.95
N GLN A 45 7.60 -4.07 4.75
CA GLN A 45 7.74 -5.20 3.82
C GLN A 45 9.20 -5.47 3.50
N LYS A 46 9.57 -6.75 3.42
CA LYS A 46 10.90 -7.14 2.95
C LYS A 46 11.01 -6.80 1.46
N GLU A 47 12.02 -6.03 1.07
CA GLU A 47 12.18 -5.63 -0.35
C GLU A 47 13.18 -6.52 -1.11
N ILE A 48 14.14 -7.09 -0.40
CA ILE A 48 15.23 -7.89 -0.97
C ILE A 48 15.27 -9.25 -0.28
N LYS A 49 15.30 -10.31 -1.08
CA LYS A 49 15.55 -11.67 -0.64
C LYS A 49 16.64 -12.24 -1.53
N GLU A 50 17.72 -12.75 -0.93
CA GLU A 50 18.84 -13.38 -1.66
C GLU A 50 19.48 -12.49 -2.75
N GLY A 51 19.48 -11.16 -2.54
CA GLY A 51 20.07 -10.20 -3.48
C GLY A 51 19.18 -9.84 -4.68
N SER A 52 17.97 -10.40 -4.77
CA SER A 52 16.95 -10.03 -5.76
C SER A 52 15.79 -9.27 -5.12
N LEU A 53 15.14 -8.41 -5.92
CA LEU A 53 13.87 -7.79 -5.55
C LEU A 53 12.83 -8.89 -5.36
N THR A 54 12.21 -8.94 -4.18
CA THR A 54 11.15 -9.92 -3.95
C THR A 54 9.92 -9.59 -4.78
N GLN A 55 9.35 -10.60 -5.44
CA GLN A 55 8.04 -10.51 -6.11
C GLN A 55 6.90 -10.76 -5.12
N GLU A 56 7.18 -11.36 -3.97
CA GLU A 56 6.22 -11.62 -2.89
C GLU A 56 5.99 -10.36 -2.03
N ARG A 57 5.58 -9.26 -2.66
CA ARG A 57 5.29 -8.00 -1.95
C ARG A 57 4.19 -7.19 -2.64
N LEU A 58 3.62 -6.23 -1.92
CA LEU A 58 2.69 -5.27 -2.51
C LEU A 58 3.46 -4.07 -3.06
N ILE A 59 3.19 -3.73 -4.31
CA ILE A 59 3.71 -2.52 -4.94
C ILE A 59 2.60 -1.47 -4.95
N VAL A 60 2.95 -0.26 -4.54
CA VAL A 60 2.03 0.89 -4.51
C VAL A 60 2.50 1.98 -5.46
N SER A 61 1.58 2.50 -6.27
CA SER A 61 1.86 3.62 -7.17
C SER A 61 0.65 4.54 -7.37
N PRO A 62 0.82 5.88 -7.29
CA PRO A 62 2.02 6.59 -6.85
C PRO A 62 2.19 6.58 -5.32
N LEU A 63 3.43 6.66 -4.83
CA LEU A 63 3.74 6.72 -3.38
C LEU A 63 3.55 8.12 -2.77
N ARG A 64 3.46 9.16 -3.60
CA ARG A 64 3.26 10.55 -3.19
C ARG A 64 2.14 11.16 -4.00
N LEU A 65 1.21 11.83 -3.33
CA LEU A 65 0.03 12.46 -3.91
C LEU A 65 -0.01 13.93 -3.52
N ILE A 66 -0.50 14.77 -4.43
CA ILE A 66 -0.81 16.18 -4.17
C ILE A 66 -2.29 16.36 -4.48
N ILE A 67 -3.12 16.42 -3.46
CA ILE A 67 -4.58 16.34 -3.60
C ILE A 67 -5.19 17.71 -3.28
N PRO A 68 -5.76 18.43 -4.26
CA PRO A 68 -6.44 19.71 -4.03
C PRO A 68 -7.64 19.58 -3.07
N PRO A 69 -8.16 20.70 -2.53
CA PRO A 69 -9.38 20.71 -1.72
C PRO A 69 -10.56 20.06 -2.45
N SER A 70 -11.43 19.38 -1.69
CA SER A 70 -12.66 18.75 -2.20
C SER A 70 -12.46 17.81 -3.40
N SER A 71 -11.32 17.14 -3.47
CA SER A 71 -10.94 16.25 -4.58
C SER A 71 -10.40 14.91 -4.07
N PHE A 72 -10.03 14.02 -4.98
CA PHE A 72 -9.38 12.77 -4.67
C PHE A 72 -8.29 12.44 -5.69
N GLN A 73 -7.33 11.62 -5.27
CA GLN A 73 -6.45 10.90 -6.18
C GLN A 73 -6.51 9.41 -5.90
N SER A 74 -6.20 8.60 -6.92
CA SER A 74 -6.23 7.15 -6.81
C SER A 74 -4.82 6.60 -6.71
N VAL A 75 -4.70 5.54 -5.91
CA VAL A 75 -3.48 4.78 -5.71
C VAL A 75 -3.76 3.34 -6.14
N ARG A 76 -2.87 2.79 -6.94
CA ARG A 76 -2.90 1.38 -7.34
C ARG A 76 -2.00 0.58 -6.43
N ILE A 77 -2.55 -0.52 -5.93
CA ILE A 77 -1.85 -1.58 -5.20
C ILE A 77 -1.78 -2.78 -6.16
N LEU A 78 -0.61 -3.40 -6.26
CA LEU A 78 -0.30 -4.47 -7.21
C LEU A 78 0.43 -5.60 -6.47
N TRP A 79 0.06 -6.85 -6.76
CA TRP A 79 0.83 -8.04 -6.42
C TRP A 79 1.52 -8.54 -7.70
N PRO A 80 2.86 -8.47 -7.80
CA PRO A 80 3.60 -8.85 -9.00
C PRO A 80 4.05 -10.32 -9.00
N GLY A 81 3.94 -11.02 -7.87
CA GLY A 81 4.29 -12.43 -7.74
C GLY A 81 3.21 -13.36 -8.26
N ASP A 82 3.59 -14.63 -8.39
CA ASP A 82 2.63 -15.71 -8.63
C ASP A 82 1.79 -15.97 -7.36
N ARG A 83 0.77 -16.81 -7.47
CA ARG A 83 -0.14 -17.18 -6.37
C ARG A 83 -0.13 -18.67 -6.09
#